data_AF-A0A8D8Q4Z7-F1
#
_entry.id   AF-A0A8D8Q4Z7-F1
#
_cell.length_a   1.000
_cell.length_b   1.000
_cell.length_c   1.000
_cell.angle_alpha   90.00
_cell.angle_beta   90.00
_cell.angle_gamma   90.00
#
_symmetry.space_group_name_H-M   'P 1'
#
loop_
_entity.id
_entity.type
_entity.pdbx_description
1 polymer ?
#
loop_
_entity_poly.entity_id
_entity_poly.type
_entity_poly.pdbx_seq_one_letter_code
_entity_poly.pdbx_strand_id
1 'polypeptide(L)'
;MEESRLPRQSRVREFAQLLTAPSEDARDILVTRFPMPRYIETEHGGSQARFLLSKVNPSQTHANSYGYGGMLVVSPDSNSSEGGAPVLTEDVSLQVFMEHLKKLAVSSAT
;
A
#
# COMPACT_ATOMS: atom_id res chain seq x y z
N MET A 1 33.79 29.83 -12.71
CA MET A 1 32.85 29.79 -11.57
C MET A 1 31.52 29.16 -12.03
N GLU A 2 31.53 27.93 -12.55
CA GLU A 2 30.32 27.33 -13.17
C GLU A 2 30.25 25.81 -12.99
N GLU A 3 30.75 25.30 -11.87
CA GLU A 3 30.79 23.84 -11.62
C GLU A 3 29.99 23.42 -10.38
N SER A 4 29.44 24.37 -9.62
CA SER A 4 28.71 24.10 -8.37
C SER A 4 27.20 23.88 -8.52
N ARG A 5 26.65 23.94 -9.75
CA ARG A 5 25.20 23.81 -10.02
C ARG A 5 24.72 22.40 -10.39
N LEU A 6 25.64 21.49 -10.70
CA LEU A 6 25.35 20.17 -11.29
C LEU A 6 24.62 19.15 -10.37
N PRO A 7 24.77 19.10 -9.03
CA PRO A 7 24.12 18.06 -8.23
C PRO A 7 22.63 18.32 -7.96
N ARG A 8 22.20 19.59 -7.97
CA ARG A 8 20.79 19.97 -7.72
C ARG A 8 19.91 19.68 -8.93
N GLN A 9 20.43 19.93 -10.14
CA GLN A 9 19.72 19.69 -11.39
C GLN A 9 19.50 18.19 -11.64
N SER A 10 20.48 17.34 -11.31
CA SER A 10 20.35 15.88 -11.40
C SER A 10 19.18 15.39 -10.51
N ARG A 11 19.20 15.75 -9.23
CA ARG A 11 18.16 15.35 -8.26
C ARG A 11 16.74 15.72 -8.68
N VAL A 12 16.58 16.92 -9.25
CA VAL A 12 15.28 17.37 -9.74
C VAL A 12 14.83 16.57 -10.97
N ARG A 13 15.77 16.19 -11.86
CA ARG A 13 15.47 15.32 -13.00
C ARG A 13 15.07 13.92 -12.57
N GLU A 14 15.80 13.31 -11.63
CA GLU A 14 15.46 11.97 -11.11
C GLU A 14 14.09 11.97 -10.43
N PHE A 15 13.77 13.00 -9.65
CA PHE A 15 12.46 13.14 -9.02
C PHE A 15 11.34 13.37 -10.05
N ALA A 16 11.59 14.18 -11.08
CA ALA A 16 10.63 14.39 -12.17
C ALA A 16 10.31 13.08 -12.91
N GLN A 17 11.33 12.26 -13.19
CA GLN A 17 11.14 10.94 -13.81
C GLN A 17 10.32 10.00 -12.93
N LEU A 18 10.55 10.00 -11.62
CA LEU A 18 9.77 9.20 -10.67
C LEU A 18 8.27 9.56 -10.69
N LEU A 19 7.94 10.84 -10.88
CA LEU A 19 6.55 11.30 -10.95
C LEU A 19 5.90 10.96 -12.30
N THR A 20 6.65 11.01 -13.41
CA THR A 20 6.09 10.75 -14.75
C THR A 20 5.92 9.27 -15.06
N ALA A 21 6.84 8.42 -14.58
CA ALA A 21 6.83 6.97 -14.81
C ALA A 21 5.46 6.28 -14.59
N PRO A 22 4.76 6.45 -13.45
CA PRO A 22 3.47 5.78 -13.24
C PRO A 22 2.38 6.26 -14.21
N SER A 23 2.47 7.49 -14.71
CA SER A 23 1.52 8.03 -15.68
C SER A 23 1.76 7.50 -17.10
N GLU A 24 3.01 7.14 -17.43
CA GLU A 24 3.37 6.52 -18.70
C GLU A 24 2.91 5.05 -18.70
N ASP A 25 3.25 4.30 -17.64
CA ASP A 25 2.82 2.91 -17.47
C ASP A 25 1.29 2.77 -17.51
N ALA A 26 0.57 3.71 -16.88
CA ALA A 26 -0.89 3.72 -16.92
C ALA A 26 -1.44 3.95 -18.33
N ARG A 27 -0.84 4.82 -19.14
CA ARG A 27 -1.28 5.07 -20.53
C ARG A 27 -1.18 3.82 -21.39
N ASP A 28 -0.11 3.05 -21.25
CA ASP A 28 0.08 1.81 -21.98
C ASP A 28 -1.00 0.76 -21.65
N ILE A 29 -1.40 0.67 -20.38
CA ILE A 29 -2.50 -0.21 -19.94
C ILE A 29 -3.85 0.27 -20.47
N LEU A 30 -4.10 1.58 -20.51
CA LEU A 30 -5.39 2.14 -20.95
C LEU A 30 -5.67 1.91 -22.44
N VAL A 31 -4.64 1.98 -23.29
CA VAL A 31 -4.78 1.78 -24.74
C VAL A 31 -4.97 0.31 -25.11
N THR A 32 -4.45 -0.62 -24.30
CA THR A 32 -4.44 -2.05 -24.61
C THR A 32 -5.67 -2.82 -24.08
N ARG A 33 -6.41 -2.27 -23.10
CA ARG A 33 -7.55 -2.97 -22.47
C ARG A 33 -8.90 -2.57 -23.05
N PHE A 34 -9.78 -3.56 -23.19
CA PHE A 34 -11.19 -3.37 -23.54
C PHE A 34 -12.11 -4.10 -22.53
N PRO A 35 -13.14 -3.42 -21.98
CA PRO A 35 -13.45 -1.99 -22.15
C PRO A 35 -12.38 -1.09 -21.52
N MET A 36 -12.28 0.16 -22.01
CA MET A 36 -11.30 1.13 -21.51
C MET A 36 -11.50 1.34 -19.99
N PRO A 37 -10.47 1.06 -19.16
CA PRO A 37 -10.58 1.24 -17.71
C PRO A 37 -10.74 2.72 -17.33
N ARG A 38 -11.40 2.98 -16.20
CA ARG A 38 -11.46 4.34 -15.62
C ARG A 38 -10.11 4.67 -14.95
N TYR A 39 -9.45 5.72 -15.42
CA TYR A 39 -8.23 6.25 -14.81
C TYR A 39 -8.55 7.21 -13.64
N ILE A 40 -7.80 7.09 -12.55
CA ILE A 40 -7.95 7.93 -11.34
C ILE A 40 -6.55 8.29 -10.86
N GLU A 41 -6.27 9.59 -10.78
CA GLU A 41 -5.09 10.15 -10.14
C GLU A 41 -5.48 10.75 -8.79
N THR A 42 -4.69 10.47 -7.74
CA THR A 42 -5.01 10.91 -6.40
C THR A 42 -3.76 10.98 -5.52
N GLU A 43 -3.88 11.63 -4.38
CA GLU A 43 -2.82 11.84 -3.41
C GLU A 43 -3.29 11.47 -2.00
N HIS A 44 -2.37 11.50 -1.03
CA HIS A 44 -2.69 11.19 0.36
C HIS A 44 -3.76 12.16 0.91
N GLY A 45 -4.81 11.61 1.53
CA GLY A 45 -5.95 12.39 2.04
C GLY A 45 -6.95 12.85 0.96
N GLY A 46 -6.66 12.62 -0.32
CA GLY A 46 -7.57 12.92 -1.41
C GLY A 46 -8.85 12.07 -1.36
N SER A 47 -9.98 12.63 -1.76
CA SER A 47 -11.28 11.93 -1.73
C SER A 47 -11.30 10.67 -2.62
N GLN A 48 -10.57 10.70 -3.73
CA GLN A 48 -10.44 9.58 -4.66
C GLN A 48 -9.51 8.48 -4.14
N ALA A 49 -8.67 8.72 -3.11
CA ALA A 49 -7.80 7.68 -2.52
C ALA A 49 -8.60 6.52 -1.90
N ARG A 50 -9.88 6.71 -1.63
CA ARG A 50 -10.80 5.67 -1.13
C ARG A 50 -10.93 4.48 -2.10
N PHE A 51 -10.79 4.70 -3.41
CA PHE A 51 -10.77 3.61 -4.39
C PHE A 51 -9.60 2.65 -4.14
N LEU A 52 -8.45 3.18 -3.72
CA LEU A 52 -7.31 2.36 -3.31
C LEU A 52 -7.53 1.72 -1.94
N LEU A 53 -7.96 2.50 -0.94
CA LEU A 53 -8.13 2.02 0.45
C LEU A 53 -9.16 0.88 0.59
N SER A 54 -10.14 0.81 -0.30
CA SER A 54 -11.13 -0.29 -0.34
C SER A 54 -10.65 -1.56 -1.03
N LYS A 55 -9.45 -1.55 -1.64
CA LYS A 55 -8.86 -2.69 -2.36
C LYS A 55 -7.61 -3.25 -1.70
N VAL A 56 -6.99 -2.50 -0.79
CA VAL A 56 -5.83 -2.97 -0.03
C VAL A 56 -6.26 -3.93 1.08
N ASN A 57 -5.34 -4.80 1.47
CA ASN A 57 -5.53 -5.68 2.63
C ASN A 57 -5.49 -4.85 3.93
N PRO A 58 -6.51 -4.92 4.81
CA PRO A 58 -6.54 -4.18 6.07
C PRO A 58 -5.66 -4.87 7.14
N SER A 59 -4.34 -4.92 6.92
CA SER A 59 -3.39 -5.47 7.90
C SER A 59 -3.27 -4.59 9.15
N GLN A 60 -3.54 -3.29 9.00
CA GLN A 60 -3.63 -2.33 10.09
C GLN A 60 -4.99 -1.63 10.03
N THR A 61 -5.80 -1.86 11.06
CA THR A 61 -7.11 -1.21 11.25
C THR A 61 -7.13 -0.46 12.57
N HIS A 62 -8.17 0.33 12.81
CA HIS A 62 -8.40 0.97 14.10
C HIS A 62 -8.49 -0.05 15.27
N ALA A 63 -9.00 -1.27 15.02
CA ALA A 63 -9.08 -2.31 16.03
C ALA A 63 -7.70 -2.82 16.49
N ASN A 64 -6.72 -2.89 15.57
CA ASN A 64 -5.35 -3.32 15.88
C ASN A 64 -4.40 -2.15 16.19
N SER A 65 -4.79 -0.92 15.83
CA SER A 65 -4.02 0.31 16.08
C SER A 65 -4.19 0.86 17.51
N TYR A 66 -5.23 0.43 18.24
CA TYR A 66 -5.51 0.88 19.62
C TYR A 66 -5.58 -0.29 20.64
N GLY A 67 -5.30 -1.52 20.22
CA GLY A 67 -5.18 -2.68 21.09
C GLY A 67 -3.82 -2.73 21.78
N TYR A 68 -3.79 -2.30 23.05
CA TYR A 68 -2.67 -2.36 24.00
C TYR A 68 -1.52 -1.35 23.71
N GLY A 69 -1.50 -0.29 24.52
CA GLY A 69 -0.66 0.89 24.35
C GLY A 69 0.78 0.65 23.87
N GLY A 70 1.16 1.36 22.82
CA GLY A 70 2.47 2.03 22.69
C GLY A 70 3.74 1.20 22.88
N MET A 71 3.68 -0.13 22.82
CA MET A 71 4.84 -0.99 22.98
C MET A 71 4.74 -2.18 22.03
N LEU A 72 5.31 -1.96 20.85
CA LEU A 72 6.34 -2.84 20.29
C LEU A 72 6.44 -4.20 21.01
N VAL A 73 5.63 -5.16 20.57
CA VAL A 73 6.02 -6.57 20.67
C VAL A 73 6.96 -6.80 19.48
N VAL A 74 8.22 -6.37 19.63
CA VAL A 74 9.30 -6.89 18.78
C VAL A 74 9.45 -8.33 19.20
N SER A 75 8.82 -9.22 18.43
CA SER A 75 9.47 -10.48 18.17
C SER A 75 10.77 -10.11 17.45
N PRO A 76 11.96 -10.57 17.90
CA PRO A 76 13.25 -10.18 17.31
C PRO A 76 13.41 -10.63 15.85
N ASP A 77 12.39 -11.28 15.28
CA ASP A 77 12.29 -11.81 13.93
C ASP A 77 11.14 -11.18 13.10
N SER A 78 10.37 -10.22 13.64
CA SER A 78 9.29 -9.58 12.88
C SER A 78 9.63 -8.13 12.54
N ASN A 79 9.92 -7.89 11.26
CA ASN A 79 10.05 -6.58 10.60
C ASN A 79 8.72 -5.78 10.59
N SER A 80 7.96 -5.79 11.68
CA SER A 80 6.58 -5.34 11.77
C SER A 80 6.42 -3.85 12.12
N SER A 81 7.41 -3.03 11.77
CA SER A 81 7.35 -1.57 11.91
C SER A 81 7.30 -0.83 10.56
N GLU A 82 6.78 -1.47 9.51
CA GLU A 82 6.49 -0.83 8.21
C GLU A 82 4.97 -0.69 8.01
N GLY A 83 4.30 0.00 8.93
CA GLY A 83 2.85 0.13 8.88
C GLY A 83 2.35 1.19 7.90
N GLY A 84 1.72 0.74 6.82
CA GLY A 84 0.97 1.62 5.91
C GLY A 84 -0.18 2.35 6.60
N ALA A 85 -0.81 3.29 5.89
CA ALA A 85 -1.92 4.08 6.45
C ALA A 85 -3.05 3.15 6.97
N PRO A 86 -3.51 3.32 8.23
CA PRO A 86 -4.51 2.45 8.81
C PRO A 86 -5.82 2.54 8.03
N VAL A 87 -6.41 1.39 7.70
CA VAL A 87 -7.67 1.29 6.97
C VAL A 87 -8.82 1.23 7.99
N LEU A 88 -9.76 2.16 7.87
CA LEU A 88 -10.95 2.21 8.72
C LEU A 88 -12.01 1.23 8.17
N THR A 89 -11.85 -0.05 8.50
CA THR A 89 -12.81 -1.12 8.16
C THR A 89 -12.92 -2.14 9.30
N GLU A 90 -14.02 -2.91 9.28
CA GLU A 90 -14.27 -4.09 10.13
C GLU A 90 -13.90 -5.40 9.41
N ASP A 91 -13.39 -5.32 8.16
CA ASP A 91 -12.97 -6.50 7.40
C ASP A 91 -11.78 -7.21 8.07
N VAL A 92 -11.73 -8.54 7.90
CA VAL A 92 -10.61 -9.36 8.38
C VAL A 92 -9.39 -9.18 7.49
N SER A 93 -8.20 -9.13 8.09
CA SER A 93 -6.95 -9.14 7.33
C SER A 93 -6.70 -10.51 6.69
N LEU A 94 -5.90 -10.53 5.62
CA LEU A 94 -5.47 -11.78 4.97
C LEU A 94 -4.79 -12.73 5.97
N GLN A 95 -4.05 -12.22 6.96
CA GLN A 95 -3.40 -13.06 7.97
C GLN A 95 -4.42 -13.83 8.81
N VAL A 96 -5.43 -13.14 9.35
CA VAL A 96 -6.51 -13.76 10.14
C VAL A 96 -7.26 -14.78 9.29
N PHE A 97 -7.56 -14.44 8.04
CA PHE A 97 -8.17 -15.37 7.09
C PHE A 97 -7.32 -16.64 6.91
N MET A 98 -6.02 -16.49 6.67
CA MET A 98 -5.11 -17.63 6.48
C MET A 98 -4.94 -18.47 7.74
N GLU A 99 -4.95 -17.89 8.93
CA GLU A 99 -4.94 -18.63 10.20
C GLU A 99 -6.20 -19.48 10.37
N HIS A 100 -7.37 -18.93 10.03
CA HIS A 100 -8.64 -19.67 10.07
C HIS A 100 -8.65 -20.79 9.04
N LEU A 101 -8.22 -20.49 7.80
CA LEU A 101 -8.12 -21.47 6.72
C LEU A 101 -7.21 -22.64 7.10
N LYS A 102 -6.01 -22.36 7.64
CA LYS A 102 -5.06 -23.39 8.09
C LYS A 102 -5.67 -24.30 9.15
N LYS A 103 -6.34 -23.73 10.16
CA LYS A 103 -7.01 -24.50 11.23
C LYS A 103 -8.07 -25.45 10.67
N LEU A 104 -8.90 -24.97 9.74
CA LEU A 104 -9.94 -25.78 9.11
C LEU A 104 -9.37 -26.85 8.16
N ALA A 105 -8.29 -26.54 7.44
CA ALA A 105 -7.67 -27.48 6.51
C ALA A 105 -7.00 -28.67 7.24
N VAL A 106 -6.52 -28.47 8.47
CA VAL A 106 -5.89 -29.53 9.28
C VAL A 106 -6.82 -30.16 10.31
N SER A 107 -8.00 -29.59 10.55
CA SER A 107 -9.03 -30.26 11.34
C SER A 107 -9.61 -31.40 10.50
N SER A 108 -9.28 -32.63 10.88
CA SER A 108 -9.77 -33.84 10.21
C SER A 108 -11.30 -33.82 10.16
N ALA A 109 -11.88 -34.02 8.98
CA ALA A 109 -13.32 -34.20 8.82
C ALA A 109 -13.70 -35.59 9.37
N THR A 110 -13.99 -35.66 10.66
CA THR A 110 -14.61 -36.82 11.31
C THR A 110 -16.13 -36.66 11.34
#